data_AF-A0A9P4P4B0-F1
#
_entry.id   AF-A0A9P4P4B0-F1
#
_cell.length_a   1.000
_cell.length_b   1.000
_cell.length_c   1.000
_cell.angle_alpha   90.00
_cell.angle_beta   90.00
_cell.angle_gamma   90.00
#
_symmetry.space_group_name_H-M   'P 1'
#
loop_
_entity.id
_entity.type
_entity.pdbx_description
1 polymer ?
#
loop_
_entity_poly.entity_id
_entity_poly.type
_entity_poly.pdbx_seq_one_letter_code
_entity_poly.pdbx_strand_id
1 'polypeptide(L)'
;MPYFHAVTLLILRTGSLLSGAGFYYLASLKSDVKADVQPARTNTASTALINTIEPPEHDVSPANLASAYSKFVAIIGKENISKAVDALLQHTSTEWSSYPANHEESSRHILLPSSTQEVSDIMKVCHAQRIPVVAFSGGTSLEGHFVNTRHGIAIDFTKMDAILKVHEDDP
;
A
#
# COMPACT_ATOMS: atom_id res chain seq x y z
N MET A 1 -18.62 10.76 -77.52
CA MET A 1 -19.64 10.13 -78.40
C MET A 1 -19.59 8.62 -78.16
N PRO A 2 -20.75 7.92 -78.14
CA PRO A 2 -21.61 7.70 -76.97
C PRO A 2 -21.68 6.18 -76.63
N TYR A 3 -22.27 5.69 -75.53
CA TYR A 3 -23.71 5.47 -75.40
C TYR A 3 -24.08 5.14 -73.93
N PHE A 4 -24.98 5.98 -73.41
CA PHE A 4 -25.93 5.69 -72.34
C PHE A 4 -26.86 4.52 -72.70
N HIS A 5 -27.29 3.73 -71.71
CA HIS A 5 -28.65 3.14 -71.48
C HIS A 5 -28.54 2.35 -70.14
N ALA A 6 -28.91 2.88 -68.97
CA ALA A 6 -30.25 3.14 -68.42
C ALA A 6 -30.92 1.90 -67.73
N VAL A 7 -31.25 2.12 -66.44
CA VAL A 7 -32.39 1.60 -65.64
C VAL A 7 -32.26 0.27 -64.86
N THR A 8 -32.73 0.34 -63.58
CA THR A 8 -33.35 -0.70 -62.71
C THR A 8 -32.51 -1.07 -61.47
N LEU A 9 -32.59 -0.34 -60.35
CA LEU A 9 -33.58 -0.50 -59.25
C LEU A 9 -33.56 -1.89 -58.56
N LEU A 10 -32.89 -2.05 -57.41
CA LEU A 10 -33.40 -2.83 -56.25
C LEU A 10 -32.46 -2.77 -55.02
N ILE A 11 -32.95 -2.18 -53.92
CA ILE A 11 -33.04 -2.74 -52.55
C ILE A 11 -31.78 -3.48 -52.01
N LEU A 12 -31.10 -3.09 -50.92
CA LEU A 12 -31.59 -3.15 -49.54
C LEU A 12 -30.61 -2.44 -48.56
N ARG A 13 -31.16 -1.59 -47.68
CA ARG A 13 -30.53 -1.15 -46.42
C ARG A 13 -30.44 -2.33 -45.45
N THR A 14 -29.26 -2.59 -44.90
CA THR A 14 -29.03 -3.13 -43.53
C THR A 14 -27.62 -2.68 -43.14
N GLY A 15 -27.36 -1.80 -42.16
CA GLY A 15 -27.88 -1.82 -40.80
C GLY A 15 -26.90 -2.54 -39.88
N SER A 16 -25.70 -1.98 -39.64
CA SER A 16 -24.75 -2.49 -38.63
C SER A 16 -24.58 -1.47 -37.50
N LEU A 17 -25.53 -1.51 -36.57
CA LEU A 17 -25.51 -0.81 -35.29
C LEU A 17 -25.46 -1.89 -34.19
N LEU A 18 -24.33 -2.57 -33.98
CA LEU A 18 -24.25 -3.56 -32.90
C LEU A 18 -22.85 -3.80 -32.29
N SER A 19 -21.94 -2.82 -32.37
CA SER A 19 -20.60 -2.96 -31.75
C SER A 19 -20.45 -2.35 -30.36
N GLY A 20 -21.48 -1.69 -29.80
CA GLY A 20 -21.39 -1.05 -28.48
C GLY A 20 -21.65 -2.01 -27.33
N ALA A 21 -22.80 -2.69 -27.33
CA ALA A 21 -23.28 -3.47 -26.19
C ALA A 21 -22.38 -4.66 -25.84
N GLY A 22 -21.76 -5.29 -26.83
CA GLY A 22 -20.86 -6.43 -26.61
C GLY A 22 -19.60 -6.06 -25.82
N PHE A 23 -19.01 -4.89 -26.08
CA PHE A 23 -17.83 -4.43 -25.35
C PHE A 23 -18.17 -3.99 -23.92
N TYR A 24 -19.32 -3.32 -23.70
CA TYR A 24 -19.76 -2.96 -22.35
C TYR A 24 -20.11 -4.20 -21.53
N TYR A 25 -20.75 -5.21 -22.13
CA TYR A 25 -21.08 -6.46 -21.43
C TYR A 25 -19.81 -7.27 -21.09
N LEU A 26 -18.85 -7.36 -22.01
CA LEU A 26 -17.58 -8.05 -21.77
C LEU A 26 -16.70 -7.31 -20.74
N ALA A 27 -16.74 -5.97 -20.74
CA ALA A 27 -16.05 -5.16 -19.72
C ALA A 27 -16.73 -5.28 -18.34
N SER A 28 -18.07 -5.32 -18.30
CA SER A 28 -18.84 -5.51 -17.07
C SER A 28 -18.65 -6.91 -16.47
N LEU A 29 -18.37 -7.93 -17.26
CA LEU A 29 -18.07 -9.28 -16.74
C LEU A 29 -16.65 -9.39 -16.14
N LYS A 30 -15.73 -8.45 -16.46
CA LYS A 30 -14.37 -8.44 -15.89
C LYS A 30 -14.26 -7.62 -14.59
N SER A 31 -15.25 -6.80 -14.24
CA SER A 31 -15.20 -5.93 -13.05
C SER A 31 -15.56 -6.63 -11.73
N ASP A 32 -16.17 -7.82 -11.77
CA ASP A 32 -16.66 -8.49 -10.55
C ASP A 32 -15.70 -9.52 -9.95
N VAL A 33 -14.52 -9.75 -10.53
CA VAL A 33 -13.49 -10.60 -9.90
C VAL A 33 -12.56 -9.75 -9.07
N LYS A 34 -13.09 -9.17 -7.99
CA LYS A 34 -12.24 -8.84 -6.84
C LYS A 34 -11.99 -10.17 -6.14
N ALA A 35 -10.81 -10.74 -6.34
CA ALA A 35 -10.39 -11.91 -5.59
C ALA A 35 -10.42 -11.54 -4.11
N ASP A 36 -11.49 -11.93 -3.42
CA ASP A 36 -11.55 -11.96 -1.97
C ASP A 36 -10.54 -13.03 -1.55
N VAL A 37 -9.30 -12.60 -1.34
CA VAL A 37 -8.28 -13.46 -0.75
C VAL A 37 -8.69 -13.66 0.70
N GLN A 38 -9.54 -14.66 0.93
CA GLN A 38 -9.73 -15.18 2.27
C GLN A 38 -8.38 -15.72 2.73
N PRO A 39 -7.82 -15.25 3.87
CA PRO A 39 -6.58 -15.81 4.38
C PRO A 39 -6.77 -17.31 4.57
N ALA A 40 -5.79 -18.10 4.12
CA ALA A 40 -5.82 -19.54 4.27
C ALA A 40 -6.17 -19.90 5.72
N ARG A 41 -7.15 -20.79 5.93
CA ARG A 41 -7.51 -21.26 7.27
C ARG A 41 -6.32 -22.01 7.85
N THR A 42 -5.51 -21.32 8.65
CA THR A 42 -4.40 -21.92 9.39
C THR A 42 -4.96 -22.71 10.56
N ASN A 43 -4.19 -23.71 11.01
CA ASN A 43 -4.49 -24.46 12.22
C ASN A 43 -4.72 -23.49 13.39
N THR A 44 -5.91 -23.53 14.00
CA THR A 44 -6.27 -22.65 15.14
C THR A 44 -5.64 -23.08 16.46
N ALA A 45 -4.79 -24.11 16.45
CA ALA A 45 -3.96 -24.43 17.59
C ALA A 45 -3.06 -23.24 17.94
N SER A 46 -3.07 -22.81 19.19
CA SER A 46 -2.27 -21.70 19.70
C SER A 46 -0.75 -21.93 19.57
N THR A 47 -0.32 -23.14 19.23
CA THR A 47 1.08 -23.56 19.11
C THR A 47 1.36 -24.25 17.77
N ALA A 48 1.09 -23.58 16.65
CA ALA A 48 1.56 -24.04 15.34
C ALA A 48 3.10 -24.18 15.36
N LEU A 49 3.63 -25.29 14.84
CA LEU A 49 5.07 -25.52 14.79
C LEU A 49 5.72 -24.55 13.78
N ILE A 50 6.89 -24.00 14.09
CA ILE A 50 7.55 -23.02 13.21
C ILE A 50 7.79 -23.53 11.79
N ASN A 51 8.08 -24.82 11.65
CA ASN A 51 8.30 -25.48 10.34
C ASN A 51 7.01 -25.65 9.52
N THR A 52 5.83 -25.37 10.09
CA THR A 52 4.52 -25.52 9.45
C THR A 52 3.92 -24.20 8.97
N ILE A 53 4.63 -23.09 9.16
CA ILE A 53 4.17 -21.74 8.82
C ILE A 53 4.97 -21.25 7.62
N GLU A 54 4.26 -20.84 6.56
CA GLU A 54 4.88 -20.15 5.42
C GLU A 54 5.37 -18.76 5.85
N PRO A 55 6.64 -18.40 5.60
CA PRO A 55 7.14 -17.07 5.93
C PRO A 55 6.36 -15.98 5.17
N PRO A 56 6.12 -14.82 5.78
CA PRO A 56 5.49 -13.71 5.08
C PRO A 56 6.40 -13.23 3.94
N GLU A 57 5.92 -13.29 2.70
CA GLU A 57 6.63 -12.65 1.59
C GLU A 57 6.27 -11.17 1.52
N HIS A 58 7.29 -10.33 1.40
CA HIS A 58 7.17 -8.89 1.29
C HIS A 58 7.60 -8.45 -0.11
N ASP A 59 6.91 -7.45 -0.66
CA ASP A 59 7.34 -6.80 -1.90
C ASP A 59 7.98 -5.45 -1.58
N VAL A 60 9.31 -5.47 -1.47
CA VAL A 60 10.15 -4.30 -1.20
C VAL A 60 10.84 -3.80 -2.46
N SER A 61 10.34 -4.20 -3.65
CA SER A 61 10.93 -3.79 -4.92
C SER A 61 10.85 -2.27 -5.11
N PRO A 62 11.86 -1.64 -5.74
CA PRO A 62 11.86 -0.19 -5.95
C PRO A 62 10.63 0.31 -6.73
N ALA A 63 10.10 -0.51 -7.65
CA ALA A 63 8.89 -0.19 -8.41
C ALA A 63 7.64 -0.17 -7.52
N ASN A 64 7.49 -1.15 -6.63
CA ASN A 64 6.36 -1.22 -5.70
C ASN A 64 6.39 -0.04 -4.71
N LEU A 65 7.56 0.24 -4.14
CA LEU A 65 7.76 1.38 -3.23
C LEU A 65 7.51 2.73 -3.93
N ALA A 66 7.94 2.89 -5.19
CA ALA A 66 7.66 4.09 -5.97
C ALA A 66 6.15 4.27 -6.24
N SER A 67 5.42 3.17 -6.54
CA SER A 67 3.97 3.21 -6.68
C SER A 67 3.26 3.57 -5.37
N ALA A 68 3.74 3.01 -4.24
CA ALA A 68 3.21 3.31 -2.91
C ALA A 68 3.45 4.78 -2.52
N TYR A 69 4.61 5.34 -2.85
CA TYR A 69 4.97 6.73 -2.58
C TYR A 69 3.93 7.72 -3.13
N SER A 70 3.46 7.54 -4.37
CA SER A 70 2.42 8.40 -4.95
C SER A 70 1.10 8.34 -4.16
N LYS A 71 0.76 7.17 -3.61
CA LYS A 71 -0.44 7.00 -2.77
C LYS A 71 -0.25 7.65 -1.40
N PHE A 72 0.92 7.52 -0.78
CA PHE A 72 1.22 8.19 0.48
C PHE A 72 1.15 9.71 0.34
N VAL A 73 1.71 10.28 -0.74
CA VAL A 73 1.60 11.72 -1.04
C VAL A 73 0.14 12.16 -1.16
N ALA A 74 -0.73 11.32 -1.74
CA ALA A 74 -2.15 11.63 -1.85
C ALA A 74 -2.90 11.58 -0.50
N ILE A 75 -2.44 10.76 0.45
CA ILE A 75 -3.08 10.61 1.77
C ILE A 75 -2.62 11.70 2.73
N ILE A 76 -1.30 11.87 2.90
CA ILE A 76 -0.73 12.75 3.94
C ILE A 76 0.00 13.97 3.39
N GLY A 77 0.12 14.15 2.08
CA GLY A 77 0.90 15.25 1.51
C GLY A 77 2.41 14.96 1.46
N LYS A 78 3.12 15.70 0.60
CA LYS A 78 4.56 15.46 0.35
C LYS A 78 5.44 15.92 1.52
N GLU A 79 5.00 16.96 2.22
CA GLU A 79 5.64 17.57 3.38
C GLU A 79 5.66 16.65 4.61
N ASN A 80 4.78 15.64 4.64
CA ASN A 80 4.68 14.65 5.71
C ASN A 80 5.41 13.35 5.37
N ILE A 81 6.29 13.37 4.37
CA ILE A 81 7.09 12.21 3.96
C ILE A 81 8.56 12.59 3.90
N SER A 82 9.38 11.95 4.73
CA SER A 82 10.82 12.13 4.71
C SER A 82 11.55 11.00 3.96
N LYS A 83 12.55 11.41 3.19
CA LYS A 83 13.54 10.55 2.52
C LYS A 83 14.97 11.01 2.81
N ALA A 84 15.13 11.99 3.69
CA ALA A 84 16.43 12.56 4.03
C ALA A 84 17.27 11.50 4.76
N VAL A 85 18.56 11.40 4.43
CA VAL A 85 19.46 10.41 5.03
C VAL A 85 19.45 10.51 6.56
N ASP A 86 19.50 11.72 7.10
CA ASP A 86 19.50 11.94 8.55
C ASP A 86 18.21 11.45 9.22
N ALA A 87 17.06 11.70 8.59
CA ALA A 87 15.78 11.21 9.09
C ALA A 87 15.74 9.68 9.05
N LEU A 88 16.21 9.06 7.98
CA LEU A 88 16.30 7.59 7.89
C LEU A 88 17.20 7.02 8.99
N LEU A 89 18.37 7.62 9.23
CA LEU A 89 19.31 7.17 10.26
C LEU A 89 18.71 7.26 11.67
N GLN A 90 18.06 8.39 12.00
CA GLN A 90 17.38 8.60 13.29
C GLN A 90 16.27 7.57 13.56
N HIS A 91 15.67 7.03 12.51
CA HIS A 91 14.61 6.02 12.59
C HIS A 91 15.14 4.59 12.37
N THR A 92 16.46 4.41 12.24
CA THR A 92 17.09 3.10 12.03
C THR A 92 17.89 2.67 13.25
N SER A 93 18.61 3.56 13.93
CA SER A 93 19.33 3.22 15.17
C SER A 93 19.56 4.41 16.09
N THR A 94 20.07 4.13 17.30
CA THR A 94 20.61 5.14 18.22
C THR A 94 21.97 4.68 18.76
N GLU A 95 22.78 5.62 19.23
CA GLU A 95 24.10 5.35 19.82
C GLU A 95 24.04 4.48 21.09
N TRP A 96 22.88 4.43 21.73
CA TRP A 96 22.64 3.70 22.97
C TRP A 96 22.06 2.30 22.73
N SER A 97 21.74 1.97 21.48
CA SER A 97 21.15 0.66 21.17
C SER A 97 22.19 -0.44 21.27
N SER A 98 21.80 -1.56 21.89
CA SER A 98 22.57 -2.80 21.88
C SER A 98 22.51 -3.52 20.52
N TYR A 99 21.65 -3.06 19.60
CA TYR A 99 21.48 -3.61 18.26
C TYR A 99 22.14 -2.69 17.21
N PRO A 100 23.26 -3.12 16.58
CA PRO A 100 23.87 -2.36 15.51
C PRO A 100 23.08 -2.58 14.22
N ALA A 101 22.15 -1.67 13.91
CA ALA A 101 21.40 -1.73 12.66
C ALA A 101 22.33 -1.60 11.46
N ASN A 102 22.13 -2.45 10.45
CA ASN A 102 22.88 -2.38 9.20
C ASN A 102 22.17 -1.44 8.19
N HIS A 103 22.85 -1.08 7.10
CA HIS A 103 22.28 -0.18 6.08
C HIS A 103 21.08 -0.79 5.32
N GLU A 104 20.95 -2.11 5.28
CA GLU A 104 19.83 -2.82 4.65
C GLU A 104 18.57 -2.83 5.54
N GLU A 105 18.74 -2.52 6.81
CA GLU A 105 17.69 -2.40 7.83
C GLU A 105 17.12 -0.98 7.95
N SER A 106 17.41 -0.12 6.98
CA SER A 106 16.88 1.22 6.95
C SER A 106 15.56 1.30 6.19
N SER A 107 14.61 2.05 6.76
CA SER A 107 13.38 2.45 6.07
C SER A 107 13.70 3.22 4.78
N ARG A 108 12.81 3.14 3.78
CA ARG A 108 12.93 3.94 2.54
C ARG A 108 12.17 5.25 2.63
N HIS A 109 11.08 5.25 3.40
CA HIS A 109 10.23 6.40 3.63
C HIS A 109 9.85 6.46 5.10
N ILE A 110 9.92 7.66 5.68
CA ILE A 110 9.33 7.97 6.98
C ILE A 110 8.04 8.73 6.71
N LEU A 111 6.92 8.21 7.19
CA LEU A 111 5.60 8.81 7.04
C LEU A 111 5.19 9.44 8.38
N LEU A 112 4.79 10.71 8.37
CA LEU A 112 4.38 11.46 9.56
C LEU A 112 2.88 11.80 9.52
N PRO A 113 1.97 10.83 9.75
CA PRO A 113 0.55 11.09 9.80
C PRO A 113 0.17 11.93 11.03
N SER A 114 -0.93 12.67 10.92
CA SER A 114 -1.47 13.51 12.00
C SER A 114 -2.78 12.96 12.58
N SER A 115 -3.32 11.87 12.03
CA SER A 115 -4.58 11.28 12.49
C SER A 115 -4.62 9.75 12.36
N THR A 116 -5.48 9.12 13.16
CA THR A 116 -5.73 7.66 13.07
C THR A 116 -6.30 7.25 11.71
N GLN A 117 -7.06 8.14 11.06
CA GLN A 117 -7.63 7.88 9.74
C GLN A 117 -6.53 7.78 8.68
N GLU A 118 -5.57 8.70 8.69
CA GLU A 118 -4.42 8.66 7.79
C GLU A 118 -3.60 7.38 7.98
N VAL A 119 -3.35 6.99 9.23
CA VAL A 119 -2.66 5.73 9.55
C VAL A 119 -3.41 4.54 8.97
N SER A 120 -4.74 4.48 9.14
CA SER A 120 -5.58 3.41 8.59
C SER A 120 -5.47 3.33 7.08
N ASP A 121 -5.50 4.46 6.38
CA ASP A 121 -5.41 4.51 4.92
C ASP A 121 -4.01 4.14 4.41
N ILE A 122 -2.94 4.57 5.10
CA ILE A 122 -1.56 4.12 4.85
C ILE A 122 -1.45 2.60 5.01
N MET A 123 -1.99 2.05 6.09
CA MET A 123 -1.90 0.60 6.36
C MET A 123 -2.64 -0.23 5.32
N LYS A 124 -3.77 0.26 4.77
CA LYS A 124 -4.46 -0.40 3.64
C LYS A 124 -3.56 -0.47 2.40
N VAL A 125 -2.84 0.60 2.09
CA VAL A 125 -1.88 0.62 0.96
C VAL A 125 -0.76 -0.38 1.20
N CYS A 126 -0.17 -0.38 2.41
CA CYS A 126 0.93 -1.27 2.74
C CYS A 126 0.51 -2.74 2.72
N HIS A 127 -0.69 -3.05 3.24
CA HIS A 127 -1.25 -4.40 3.20
C HIS A 127 -1.45 -4.88 1.75
N ALA A 128 -2.10 -4.06 0.91
CA ALA A 128 -2.34 -4.41 -0.49
C ALA A 128 -1.05 -4.60 -1.30
N GLN A 129 0.03 -3.89 -0.94
CA GLN A 129 1.33 -3.95 -1.61
C GLN A 129 2.35 -4.83 -0.89
N ARG A 130 1.96 -5.54 0.18
CA ARG A 130 2.84 -6.40 1.00
C ARG A 130 4.09 -5.68 1.52
N ILE A 131 3.98 -4.39 1.81
CA ILE A 131 5.08 -3.55 2.31
C ILE A 131 5.19 -3.72 3.84
N PRO A 132 6.37 -4.07 4.38
CA PRO A 132 6.58 -4.13 5.82
C PRO A 132 6.61 -2.73 6.42
N VAL A 133 6.00 -2.60 7.60
CA VAL A 133 5.84 -1.34 8.32
C VAL A 133 6.39 -1.49 9.72
N VAL A 134 7.14 -0.49 10.19
CA VAL A 134 7.57 -0.37 11.58
C VAL A 134 7.03 0.93 12.17
N ALA A 135 6.59 0.84 13.42
CA ALA A 135 6.13 2.01 14.18
C ALA A 135 7.33 2.71 14.83
N PHE A 136 7.35 4.03 14.76
CA PHE A 136 8.34 4.88 15.41
C PHE A 136 7.66 6.02 16.19
N SER A 137 8.29 6.44 17.28
CA SER A 137 7.86 7.58 18.09
C SER A 137 9.08 8.21 18.76
N GLY A 138 9.27 8.07 20.08
CA GLY A 138 10.42 8.70 20.77
C GLY A 138 11.80 8.07 20.50
N GLY A 139 11.89 6.93 19.82
CA GLY A 139 13.18 6.27 19.49
C GLY A 139 14.01 5.81 20.69
N THR A 140 13.41 5.69 21.89
CA THR A 140 14.12 5.43 23.15
C THR A 140 14.43 3.96 23.41
N SER A 141 14.05 3.06 22.49
CA SER A 141 14.29 1.63 22.67
C SER A 141 15.78 1.29 22.60
N LEU A 142 16.32 0.66 23.64
CA LEU A 142 17.72 0.20 23.67
C LEU A 142 17.92 -1.10 22.88
N GLU A 143 16.87 -1.88 22.69
CA GLU A 143 16.93 -3.20 22.04
C GLU A 143 16.69 -3.15 20.52
N GLY A 144 16.41 -1.95 19.98
CA GLY A 144 16.23 -1.77 18.53
C GLY A 144 14.84 -2.15 18.00
N HIS A 145 13.78 -2.06 18.82
CA HIS A 145 12.42 -2.43 18.41
C HIS A 145 11.87 -1.65 17.21
N PHE A 146 12.38 -0.45 16.97
CA PHE A 146 11.99 0.39 15.84
C PHE A 146 12.90 0.21 14.62
N VAL A 147 13.91 -0.67 14.69
CA VAL A 147 14.80 -0.97 13.57
C VAL A 147 14.01 -1.76 12.53
N ASN A 148 14.08 -1.34 11.27
CA ASN A 148 13.45 -2.04 10.16
C ASN A 148 14.23 -3.31 9.82
N THR A 149 13.75 -4.49 10.21
CA THR A 149 14.42 -5.76 9.80
C THR A 149 14.32 -6.08 8.30
N ARG A 150 13.57 -5.25 7.55
CA ARG A 150 13.33 -5.36 6.10
C ARG A 150 13.26 -3.95 5.51
N HIS A 151 13.70 -3.79 4.27
CA HIS A 151 13.55 -2.57 3.48
C HIS A 151 12.07 -2.15 3.35
N GLY A 152 11.58 -1.28 4.22
CA GLY A 152 10.16 -0.99 4.36
C GLY A 152 9.87 0.48 4.53
N ILE A 153 8.78 0.77 5.23
CA ILE A 153 8.44 2.12 5.68
C ILE A 153 8.44 2.18 7.20
N ALA A 154 8.71 3.37 7.74
CA ALA A 154 8.46 3.68 9.14
C ALA A 154 7.29 4.68 9.22
N ILE A 155 6.37 4.44 10.14
CA ILE A 155 5.33 5.40 10.50
C ILE A 155 5.79 6.08 11.79
N ASP A 156 6.07 7.37 11.69
CA ASP A 156 6.44 8.21 12.82
C ASP A 156 5.21 8.91 13.39
N PHE A 157 4.86 8.55 14.62
CA PHE A 157 3.69 9.07 15.34
C PHE A 157 3.97 10.39 16.08
N THR A 158 5.14 11.02 15.92
CA THR A 158 5.49 12.26 16.62
C THR A 158 4.52 13.44 16.38
N LYS A 159 3.76 13.43 15.28
CA LYS A 159 2.70 14.43 15.01
C LYS A 159 1.35 14.13 15.66
N MET A 160 1.18 12.95 16.25
CA MET A 160 -0.04 12.53 16.95
C MET A 160 0.15 12.70 18.47
N ASP A 161 0.51 13.90 18.92
CA ASP A 161 0.97 14.22 20.29
C ASP A 161 -0.09 14.86 21.20
N ALA A 162 -1.32 15.02 20.70
CA ALA A 162 -2.40 15.66 21.45
C ALA A 162 -2.84 14.86 22.68
N ILE A 163 -2.92 15.51 23.84
CA ILE A 163 -3.55 14.96 25.05
C ILE A 163 -5.07 15.00 24.86
N LEU A 164 -5.70 13.83 24.66
CA LEU A 164 -7.14 13.75 24.38
C LEU A 164 -8.00 13.89 25.64
N LYS A 165 -7.59 13.27 26.75
CA LYS A 165 -8.31 13.32 28.03
C LYS A 165 -7.37 12.93 29.17
N VAL A 166 -7.53 13.58 30.32
CA VAL A 166 -6.91 13.20 31.58
C VAL A 166 -8.03 12.75 32.52
N HIS A 167 -7.85 11.59 33.15
CA HIS A 167 -8.82 10.99 34.07
C HIS A 167 -8.21 10.99 35.48
N GLU A 168 -8.33 12.11 36.20
CA GLU A 168 -7.74 12.25 37.55
C GLU A 168 -8.43 11.36 38.60
N ASP A 169 -9.70 11.04 38.37
CA ASP A 169 -10.55 10.29 39.29
C ASP A 169 -10.67 8.78 38.96
N ASP A 170 -9.93 8.26 37.97
CA ASP A 170 -9.87 6.80 37.73
C ASP A 170 -8.99 6.16 38.84
N PRO A 171 -9.56 5.30 39.71
CA PRO A 171 -8.88 4.77 40.89
C PRO A 171 -7.84 3.69 40.61
#